data_AF-A0A0J6W5M6-F1
#
_entry.id   AF-A0A0J6W5M6-F1
#
_cell.length_a   1.000
_cell.length_b   1.000
_cell.length_c   1.000
_cell.angle_alpha   90.00
_cell.angle_beta   90.00
_cell.angle_gamma   90.00
#
_symmetry.space_group_name_H-M   'P 1'
#
loop_
_entity.id
_entity.type
_entity.pdbx_description
1 polymer ?
#
loop_
_entity_poly.entity_id
_entity_poly.type
_entity_poly.pdbx_seq_one_letter_code
_entity_poly.pdbx_strand_id
1 'polypeptide(L)'
;MQKVTTTSHARTGRGRRGSRPSGDDRELAILETAERLLEHRPLAGISVDDLAKGAGISRPTFYFYFPSKDAVLLTLLERVIAEADAALAEIIAARPTDRRAFWRHGIDVFVRTFGAHRAVCAATVGVRTTDSAAREMWARSMQRWIDHSATVIEAERAAGAAPVTVPAVELATALNLMNESVMAATFAGQQPAIPDHRVLDNLVHVWTTSIYGASA
;
A
#
# COMPACT_ATOMS: atom_id res chain seq x y z
N MET A 1 2.05 53.06 62.73
CA MET A 1 1.28 52.77 61.49
C MET A 1 2.08 51.76 60.66
N GLN A 2 1.91 50.46 60.92
CA GLN A 2 2.63 49.37 60.25
C GLN A 2 1.81 48.89 59.04
N LYS A 3 2.43 48.87 57.85
CA LYS A 3 1.86 48.32 56.62
C LYS A 3 2.05 46.80 56.62
N VAL A 4 0.95 46.06 56.66
CA VAL A 4 0.91 44.61 56.45
C VAL A 4 0.83 44.36 54.95
N THR A 5 1.86 43.72 54.40
CA THR A 5 1.93 43.30 52.99
C THR A 5 1.29 41.92 52.84
N THR A 6 0.12 41.86 52.20
CA THR A 6 -0.57 40.61 51.85
C THR A 6 0.14 39.96 50.66
N THR A 7 0.75 38.80 50.87
CA THR A 7 1.33 37.98 49.78
C THR A 7 0.26 37.06 49.23
N SER A 8 -0.16 37.31 47.98
CA SER A 8 -1.08 36.45 47.23
C SER A 8 -0.33 35.22 46.71
N HIS A 9 -0.75 34.02 47.13
CA HIS A 9 -0.24 32.78 46.58
C HIS A 9 -0.90 32.47 45.24
N ALA A 10 -0.09 32.50 44.17
CA ALA A 10 -0.48 32.07 42.84
C ALA A 10 -0.82 30.57 42.85
N ARG A 11 -2.05 30.25 42.45
CA ARG A 11 -2.54 28.88 42.28
C ARG A 11 -1.75 28.19 41.18
N THR A 12 -1.09 27.10 41.53
CA THR A 12 -0.38 26.22 40.60
C THR A 12 -1.33 25.71 39.50
N GLY A 13 -0.88 25.85 38.26
CA GLY A 13 -1.61 25.45 37.07
C GLY A 13 -1.99 23.97 37.12
N ARG A 14 -3.28 23.72 36.96
CA ARG A 14 -3.88 22.39 36.86
C ARG A 14 -3.22 21.65 35.68
N GLY A 15 -2.54 20.54 35.98
CA GLY A 15 -1.86 19.73 34.98
C GLY A 15 -2.77 19.38 33.80
N ARG A 16 -2.21 19.49 32.59
CA ARG A 16 -2.78 19.02 31.33
C ARG A 16 -3.16 17.55 31.52
N ARG A 17 -4.45 17.26 31.76
CA ARG A 17 -4.98 15.90 31.56
C ARG A 17 -4.63 15.55 30.11
N GLY A 18 -3.80 14.52 29.92
CA GLY A 18 -3.47 14.03 28.58
C GLY A 18 -4.77 13.88 27.79
N SER A 19 -4.82 14.43 26.58
CA SER A 19 -6.00 14.33 25.74
C SER A 19 -6.32 12.85 25.59
N ARG A 20 -7.54 12.47 25.95
CA ARG A 20 -8.03 11.12 25.69
C ARG A 20 -7.82 10.86 24.19
N PRO A 21 -7.22 9.73 23.78
CA PRO A 21 -7.03 9.44 22.36
C PRO A 21 -8.35 9.60 21.61
N SER A 22 -8.29 10.27 20.46
CA SER A 22 -9.40 10.45 19.53
C SER A 22 -9.94 9.10 19.05
N GLY A 23 -11.11 9.12 18.39
CA GLY A 23 -11.61 7.97 17.67
C GLY A 23 -10.58 7.45 16.66
N ASP A 24 -10.07 8.37 15.85
CA ASP A 24 -9.10 8.12 14.78
C ASP A 24 -7.76 7.57 15.32
N ASP A 25 -7.30 8.06 16.48
CA ASP A 25 -6.06 7.57 17.11
C ASP A 25 -6.15 6.08 17.49
N ARG A 26 -7.34 5.61 17.89
CA ARG A 26 -7.56 4.21 18.26
C ARG A 26 -7.67 3.32 17.04
N GLU A 27 -8.34 3.78 15.99
CA GLU A 27 -8.39 3.05 14.73
C GLU A 27 -6.98 2.86 14.16
N LEU A 28 -6.18 3.92 14.14
CA LEU A 28 -4.78 3.86 13.73
C LEU A 28 -3.97 2.90 14.60
N ALA A 29 -4.13 2.93 15.93
CA ALA A 29 -3.44 2.01 16.83
C ALA A 29 -3.78 0.53 16.58
N ILE A 30 -5.02 0.24 16.14
CA ILE A 30 -5.42 -1.12 15.72
C ILE A 30 -4.68 -1.51 14.43
N LEU A 31 -4.66 -0.62 13.43
CA LEU A 31 -4.00 -0.85 12.15
C LEU A 31 -2.49 -1.09 12.31
N GLU A 32 -1.81 -0.20 13.04
CA GLU A 32 -0.37 -0.33 13.35
C GLU A 32 -0.06 -1.62 14.13
N THR A 33 -0.93 -1.99 15.06
CA THR A 33 -0.80 -3.25 15.80
C THR A 33 -0.95 -4.45 14.89
N ALA A 34 -1.93 -4.43 13.98
CA ALA A 34 -2.15 -5.51 13.03
C ALA A 34 -0.96 -5.68 12.10
N GLU A 35 -0.46 -4.60 11.50
CA GLU A 35 0.70 -4.62 10.61
C GLU A 35 1.94 -5.19 11.31
N ARG A 36 2.28 -4.70 12.51
CA ARG A 36 3.38 -5.22 13.32
C ARG A 36 3.23 -6.71 13.64
N LEU A 37 2.02 -7.17 13.96
CA LEU A 37 1.79 -8.58 14.27
C LEU A 37 1.91 -9.48 13.03
N LEU A 38 1.54 -8.96 11.85
CA LEU A 38 1.64 -9.68 10.57
C LEU A 38 3.09 -9.93 10.15
N GLU A 39 4.06 -9.12 10.60
CA GLU A 39 5.49 -9.35 10.37
C GLU A 39 6.00 -10.65 11.01
N HIS A 40 5.31 -11.16 12.02
CA HIS A 40 5.77 -12.30 12.81
C HIS A 40 4.95 -13.57 12.60
N ARG A 41 3.68 -13.46 12.19
CA ARG A 41 2.78 -14.61 12.04
C ARG A 41 1.61 -14.31 11.10
N PRO A 42 1.04 -15.32 10.42
CA PRO A 42 -0.09 -15.13 9.52
C PRO A 42 -1.34 -14.64 10.25
N LEU A 43 -2.24 -13.98 9.54
CA LEU A 43 -3.51 -13.45 10.08
C LEU A 43 -4.32 -14.51 10.85
N ALA A 44 -4.30 -15.77 10.39
CA ALA A 44 -4.96 -16.89 11.06
C ALA A 44 -4.50 -17.06 12.52
N GLY A 45 -3.22 -16.80 12.80
CA GLY A 45 -2.61 -16.87 14.13
C GLY A 45 -2.74 -15.60 14.97
N ILE A 46 -3.41 -14.56 14.46
CA ILE A 46 -3.70 -13.30 15.19
C ILE A 46 -5.15 -13.33 15.68
N SER A 47 -5.35 -13.10 16.97
CA SER A 47 -6.70 -12.99 17.55
C SER A 47 -7.14 -11.53 17.66
N VAL A 48 -8.45 -11.30 17.79
CA VAL A 48 -8.99 -9.97 18.11
C VAL A 48 -8.48 -9.47 19.47
N ASP A 49 -8.22 -10.36 20.43
CA ASP A 49 -7.67 -9.98 21.72
C ASP A 49 -6.21 -9.49 21.61
N ASP A 50 -5.42 -10.08 20.71
CA ASP A 50 -4.07 -9.59 20.43
C ASP A 50 -4.10 -8.17 19.85
N LEU A 51 -5.01 -7.91 18.91
CA LEU A 51 -5.22 -6.60 18.29
C LEU A 51 -5.66 -5.57 19.32
N ALA A 52 -6.69 -5.90 20.12
CA ALA A 52 -7.21 -5.01 21.15
C ALA A 52 -6.14 -4.71 22.22
N LYS A 53 -5.43 -5.73 22.68
CA LYS A 53 -4.35 -5.58 23.66
C LYS A 53 -3.20 -4.73 23.12
N GLY A 54 -2.75 -4.97 21.88
CA GLY A 54 -1.67 -4.21 21.27
C GLY A 54 -2.04 -2.75 21.00
N ALA A 55 -3.31 -2.48 20.69
CA ALA A 55 -3.84 -1.12 20.52
C ALA A 55 -4.22 -0.43 21.84
N GLY A 56 -4.09 -1.11 22.99
CA GLY A 56 -4.41 -0.54 24.31
C GLY A 56 -5.92 -0.31 24.55
N ILE A 57 -6.78 -1.12 23.91
CA ILE A 57 -8.25 -1.01 24.00
C ILE A 57 -8.88 -2.33 24.47
N SER A 58 -10.17 -2.27 24.85
CA SER A 58 -10.93 -3.46 25.19
C SER A 58 -11.43 -4.19 23.92
N ARG A 59 -11.70 -5.49 24.02
CA ARG A 59 -12.31 -6.27 22.94
C ARG A 59 -13.66 -5.68 22.46
N PRO A 60 -14.61 -5.26 23.33
CA PRO A 60 -15.81 -4.57 22.87
C PRO A 60 -15.50 -3.26 22.14
N THR A 61 -14.48 -2.51 22.57
CA THR A 61 -14.02 -1.30 21.87
C THR A 61 -13.45 -1.63 20.50
N PHE A 62 -12.74 -2.74 20.31
CA PHE A 62 -12.29 -3.16 18.98
C PHE A 62 -13.49 -3.32 18.02
N TYR A 63 -14.53 -4.02 18.45
CA TYR A 63 -15.72 -4.27 17.62
C TYR A 63 -16.54 -3.02 17.30
N PHE A 64 -16.30 -1.91 18.00
CA PHE A 64 -16.85 -0.61 17.62
C PHE A 64 -16.21 -0.07 16.33
N TYR A 65 -14.91 -0.34 16.10
CA TYR A 65 -14.18 0.13 14.92
C TYR A 65 -14.20 -0.88 13.79
N PHE A 66 -13.97 -2.16 14.09
CA PHE A 66 -13.85 -3.20 13.08
C PHE A 66 -14.75 -4.41 13.39
N PRO A 67 -15.55 -4.89 12.42
CA PRO A 67 -16.39 -6.06 12.63
C PRO A 67 -15.59 -7.37 12.75
N SER A 68 -14.36 -7.40 12.22
CA SER A 68 -13.48 -8.57 12.22
C SER A 68 -12.01 -8.18 12.03
N LYS A 69 -11.08 -9.12 12.26
CA LYS A 69 -9.66 -8.93 11.91
C LYS A 69 -9.42 -8.90 10.40
N ASP A 70 -10.29 -9.52 9.61
CA ASP A 70 -10.21 -9.50 8.15
C ASP A 70 -10.55 -8.10 7.62
N ALA A 71 -11.52 -7.41 8.25
CA ALA A 71 -11.82 -6.02 7.95
C ALA A 71 -10.63 -5.09 8.27
N VAL A 72 -9.87 -5.36 9.33
CA VAL A 72 -8.62 -4.63 9.63
C VAL A 72 -7.60 -4.81 8.50
N LEU A 73 -7.40 -6.05 8.03
CA LEU A 73 -6.49 -6.30 6.90
C LEU A 73 -6.97 -5.63 5.61
N LEU A 74 -8.28 -5.64 5.35
CA LEU A 74 -8.85 -4.96 4.18
C LEU A 74 -8.56 -3.46 4.21
N THR A 75 -8.74 -2.82 5.36
CA THR A 75 -8.42 -1.40 5.54
C THR A 75 -6.91 -1.13 5.41
N LEU A 76 -6.04 -2.04 5.89
CA LEU A 76 -4.60 -1.93 5.63
C LEU A 76 -4.30 -2.00 4.13
N LEU A 77 -4.86 -2.96 3.40
CA LEU A 77 -4.68 -3.05 1.94
C LEU A 77 -5.17 -1.79 1.24
N GLU A 78 -6.33 -1.25 1.62
CA GLU A 78 -6.88 -0.02 1.05
C GLU A 78 -5.91 1.16 1.22
N ARG A 79 -5.28 1.30 2.38
CA ARG A 79 -4.27 2.35 2.65
C ARG A 79 -3.03 2.18 1.78
N VAL A 80 -2.51 0.96 1.63
CA VAL A 80 -1.35 0.66 0.78
C VAL A 80 -1.65 0.97 -0.69
N ILE A 81 -2.85 0.61 -1.18
CA ILE A 81 -3.30 0.94 -2.52
C ILE A 81 -3.39 2.46 -2.71
N ALA A 82 -3.98 3.17 -1.75
CA ALA A 82 -4.12 4.63 -1.80
C ALA A 82 -2.75 5.34 -1.81
N GLU A 83 -1.78 4.83 -1.07
CA GLU A 83 -0.40 5.33 -1.11
C GLU A 83 0.23 5.15 -2.49
N ALA A 84 0.11 3.96 -3.09
CA ALA A 84 0.63 3.69 -4.43
C ALA A 84 -0.05 4.56 -5.50
N ASP A 85 -1.38 4.74 -5.41
CA ASP A 85 -2.16 5.60 -6.31
C ASP A 85 -1.70 7.06 -6.22
N ALA A 86 -1.49 7.57 -5.00
CA ALA A 86 -1.02 8.94 -4.79
C ALA A 86 0.39 9.16 -5.36
N ALA A 87 1.32 8.24 -5.08
CA ALA A 87 2.68 8.32 -5.58
C ALA A 87 2.74 8.20 -7.12
N LEU A 88 1.92 7.33 -7.72
CA LEU A 88 1.83 7.24 -9.19
C LEU A 88 1.26 8.53 -9.79
N ALA A 89 0.25 9.14 -9.17
CA ALA A 89 -0.32 10.40 -9.62
C ALA A 89 0.70 11.55 -9.66
N GLU A 90 1.64 11.60 -8.69
CA GLU A 90 2.74 12.57 -8.68
C GLU A 90 3.68 12.40 -9.88
N ILE A 91 4.05 11.15 -10.21
CA ILE A 91 4.88 10.84 -11.39
C ILE A 91 4.20 11.27 -12.69
N ILE A 92 2.90 11.00 -12.81
CA ILE A 92 2.10 11.40 -13.97
C ILE A 92 2.04 12.94 -14.08
N ALA A 93 1.79 13.62 -12.97
CA ALA A 93 1.70 15.08 -12.93
C ALA A 93 3.02 15.76 -13.31
N ALA A 94 4.16 15.15 -13.00
CA ALA A 94 5.49 15.66 -13.33
C ALA A 94 5.80 15.67 -14.83
N ARG A 95 5.06 14.92 -15.66
CA ARG A 95 5.22 14.84 -17.14
C ARG A 95 6.69 14.67 -17.58
N PRO A 96 7.38 13.60 -17.15
CA PRO A 96 8.78 13.41 -17.48
C PRO A 96 9.00 13.30 -18.99
N THR A 97 10.09 13.88 -19.47
CA THR A 97 10.47 13.87 -20.89
C THR A 97 11.18 12.58 -21.30
N ASP A 98 11.83 11.90 -20.36
CA ASP A 98 12.43 10.59 -20.59
C ASP A 98 11.38 9.48 -20.43
N ARG A 99 10.95 8.95 -21.58
CA ARG A 99 9.92 7.92 -21.73
C ARG A 99 10.35 6.57 -21.13
N ARG A 100 11.65 6.25 -21.16
CA ARG A 100 12.17 5.00 -20.56
C ARG A 100 12.32 5.15 -19.05
N ALA A 101 12.73 6.32 -18.58
CA ALA A 101 12.76 6.61 -17.14
C ALA A 101 11.35 6.61 -16.53
N PHE A 102 10.33 7.05 -17.28
CA PHE A 102 8.93 7.00 -16.84
C PHE A 102 8.52 5.60 -16.37
N TRP A 103 8.80 4.56 -17.17
CA TRP A 103 8.48 3.17 -16.78
C TRP A 103 9.23 2.72 -15.54
N ARG A 104 10.52 3.07 -15.40
CA ARG A 104 11.29 2.75 -14.20
C ARG A 104 10.70 3.42 -12.97
N HIS A 105 10.40 4.72 -13.04
CA HIS A 105 9.83 5.46 -11.91
C HIS A 105 8.43 4.95 -11.54
N GLY A 106 7.58 4.69 -12.53
CA GLY A 106 6.25 4.14 -12.30
C GLY A 106 6.30 2.77 -11.63
N ILE A 107 7.13 1.84 -12.10
CA ILE A 107 7.27 0.50 -11.49
C ILE A 107 7.92 0.60 -10.11
N ASP A 108 8.88 1.50 -9.91
CA ASP A 108 9.54 1.72 -8.61
C ASP A 108 8.56 2.17 -7.52
N VAL A 109 7.54 2.98 -7.86
CA VAL A 109 6.44 3.32 -6.93
C VAL A 109 5.82 2.06 -6.35
N PHE A 110 5.42 1.11 -7.19
CA PHE A 110 4.81 -0.13 -6.73
C PHE A 110 5.78 -1.00 -5.95
N VAL A 111 7.02 -1.17 -6.44
CA VAL A 111 8.03 -1.98 -5.74
C VAL A 111 8.32 -1.42 -4.35
N ARG A 112 8.40 -0.10 -4.19
CA ARG A 112 8.71 0.55 -2.90
C ARG A 112 7.51 0.56 -1.97
N THR A 113 6.33 0.96 -2.43
CA THR A 113 5.12 1.01 -1.59
C THR A 113 4.73 -0.39 -1.11
N PHE A 114 4.55 -1.35 -2.02
CA PHE A 114 4.21 -2.73 -1.62
C PHE A 114 5.37 -3.41 -0.88
N GLY A 115 6.61 -3.06 -1.21
CA GLY A 115 7.81 -3.55 -0.53
C GLY A 115 8.01 -2.99 0.89
N ALA A 116 7.42 -1.84 1.22
CA ALA A 116 7.37 -1.30 2.59
C ALA A 116 6.31 -2.01 3.44
N HIS A 117 5.26 -2.55 2.81
CA HIS A 117 4.12 -3.19 3.47
C HIS A 117 4.04 -4.71 3.19
N ARG A 118 5.19 -5.41 3.17
CA ARG A 118 5.28 -6.83 2.76
C ARG A 118 4.36 -7.76 3.53
N ALA A 119 4.27 -7.55 4.84
CA ALA A 119 3.45 -8.36 5.73
C ALA A 119 1.96 -8.25 5.39
N VAL A 120 1.49 -7.03 5.09
CA VAL A 120 0.13 -6.77 4.59
C VAL A 120 -0.06 -7.48 3.25
N CYS A 121 0.85 -7.29 2.29
CA CYS A 121 0.76 -7.90 0.96
C CYS A 121 0.64 -9.42 1.04
N ALA A 122 1.53 -10.06 1.78
CA ALA A 122 1.55 -11.52 1.96
C ALA A 122 0.25 -12.03 2.61
N ALA A 123 -0.26 -11.35 3.63
CA ALA A 123 -1.51 -11.73 4.28
C ALA A 123 -2.72 -11.60 3.35
N THR A 124 -2.70 -10.61 2.46
CA THR A 124 -3.84 -10.34 1.56
C THR A 124 -3.96 -11.34 0.42
N VAL A 125 -2.87 -12.00 0.01
CA VAL A 125 -2.91 -13.12 -0.95
C VAL A 125 -3.84 -14.22 -0.45
N GLY A 126 -3.72 -14.60 0.83
CA GLY A 126 -4.61 -15.59 1.44
C GLY A 126 -6.06 -15.12 1.49
N VAL A 127 -6.30 -13.90 1.98
CA VAL A 127 -7.67 -13.37 2.16
C VAL A 127 -8.42 -13.20 0.84
N ARG A 128 -7.76 -12.82 -0.26
CA ARG A 128 -8.41 -12.70 -1.58
C ARG A 128 -9.00 -14.01 -2.11
N THR A 129 -8.55 -15.16 -1.61
CA THR A 129 -9.12 -16.47 -1.97
C THR A 129 -10.48 -16.71 -1.29
N THR A 130 -10.67 -16.18 -0.08
CA THR A 130 -11.86 -16.44 0.75
C THR A 130 -12.83 -15.27 0.86
N ASP A 131 -12.37 -14.04 0.63
CA ASP A 131 -13.16 -12.81 0.75
C ASP A 131 -13.37 -12.15 -0.62
N SER A 132 -14.63 -12.01 -1.04
CA SER A 132 -14.98 -11.36 -2.30
C SER A 132 -14.74 -9.85 -2.29
N ALA A 133 -14.91 -9.17 -1.15
CA ALA A 133 -14.70 -7.73 -1.05
C ALA A 133 -13.22 -7.37 -1.26
N ALA A 134 -12.31 -8.13 -0.64
CA ALA A 134 -10.86 -7.98 -0.87
C ALA A 134 -10.49 -8.24 -2.34
N ARG A 135 -11.09 -9.27 -2.95
CA ARG A 135 -10.85 -9.62 -4.35
C ARG A 135 -11.34 -8.53 -5.31
N GLU A 136 -12.56 -8.03 -5.10
CA GLU A 136 -13.15 -6.96 -5.91
C GLU A 136 -12.39 -5.64 -5.75
N MET A 137 -11.97 -5.30 -4.53
CA MET A 137 -11.16 -4.12 -4.28
C MET A 137 -9.85 -4.16 -5.05
N TRP A 138 -9.12 -5.28 -4.96
CA TRP A 138 -7.89 -5.47 -5.73
C TRP A 138 -8.13 -5.41 -7.24
N ALA A 139 -9.19 -6.08 -7.73
CA ALA A 139 -9.53 -6.10 -9.14
C ALA A 139 -9.82 -4.68 -9.69
N ARG A 140 -10.54 -3.85 -8.92
CA ARG A 140 -10.78 -2.44 -9.29
C ARG A 140 -9.48 -1.65 -9.39
N SER A 141 -8.57 -1.80 -8.42
CA SER A 141 -7.28 -1.11 -8.45
C SER A 141 -6.41 -1.55 -9.62
N MET A 142 -6.31 -2.87 -9.84
CA MET A 142 -5.60 -3.43 -10.99
C MET A 142 -6.15 -2.93 -12.32
N GLN A 143 -7.47 -2.86 -12.48
CA GLN A 143 -8.09 -2.33 -13.69
C GLN A 143 -7.66 -0.88 -13.94
N ARG A 144 -7.66 -0.03 -12.91
CA ARG A 144 -7.20 1.37 -13.05
C ARG A 144 -5.75 1.47 -13.49
N TRP A 145 -4.85 0.66 -12.93
CA TRP A 145 -3.44 0.65 -13.32
C TRP A 145 -3.20 0.10 -14.73
N ILE A 146 -3.98 -0.91 -15.12
CA ILE A 146 -3.97 -1.47 -16.48
C ILE A 146 -4.44 -0.42 -17.49
N ASP A 147 -5.57 0.25 -17.23
CA ASP A 147 -6.13 1.26 -18.12
C ASP A 147 -5.16 2.44 -18.31
N HIS A 148 -4.51 2.87 -17.21
CA HIS A 148 -3.48 3.90 -17.26
C HIS A 148 -2.29 3.45 -18.11
N SER A 149 -1.75 2.25 -17.85
CA SER A 149 -0.60 1.69 -18.59
C SER A 149 -0.92 1.56 -20.08
N ALA A 150 -2.11 1.08 -20.42
CA ALA A 150 -2.57 0.96 -21.80
C ALA A 150 -2.67 2.33 -22.49
N THR A 151 -3.19 3.34 -21.80
CA THR A 151 -3.27 4.72 -22.30
C THR A 151 -1.87 5.28 -22.60
N VAL A 152 -0.90 5.03 -21.73
CA VAL A 152 0.49 5.45 -21.97
C VAL A 152 1.09 4.71 -23.16
N ILE A 153 0.90 3.39 -23.27
CA ILE A 153 1.39 2.60 -24.42
C ILE A 153 0.81 3.12 -25.73
N GLU A 154 -0.49 3.44 -25.79
CA GLU A 154 -1.10 4.03 -26.99
C GLU A 154 -0.55 5.42 -27.31
N ALA A 155 -0.24 6.24 -26.30
CA ALA A 155 0.42 7.52 -26.52
C ALA A 155 1.85 7.37 -27.08
N GLU A 156 2.61 6.35 -26.62
CA GLU A 156 3.92 6.01 -27.18
C GLU A 156 3.81 5.60 -28.66
N ARG A 157 2.80 4.80 -29.00
CA ARG A 157 2.51 4.35 -30.37
C ARG A 157 2.11 5.51 -31.28
N ALA A 158 1.20 6.35 -30.84
CA ALA A 158 0.74 7.52 -31.59
C ALA A 158 1.89 8.53 -31.87
N ALA A 159 2.86 8.62 -30.96
CA ALA A 159 4.06 9.43 -31.12
C ALA A 159 5.15 8.77 -32.00
N GLY A 160 4.93 7.54 -32.48
CA GLY A 160 5.91 6.77 -33.24
C GLY A 160 7.10 6.26 -32.41
N ALA A 161 7.03 6.35 -31.08
CA ALA A 161 8.09 5.93 -30.17
C ALA A 161 8.06 4.41 -29.90
N ALA A 162 6.89 3.79 -29.95
CA ALA A 162 6.69 2.35 -29.81
C ALA A 162 5.98 1.77 -31.04
N PRO A 163 6.31 0.54 -31.47
CA PRO A 163 5.61 -0.13 -32.56
C PRO A 163 4.19 -0.56 -32.14
N VAL A 164 3.30 -0.67 -33.14
CA VAL A 164 2.01 -1.34 -32.97
C VAL A 164 2.22 -2.84 -33.15
N THR A 165 2.07 -3.59 -32.06
CA THR A 165 2.27 -5.05 -32.02
C THR A 165 0.97 -5.74 -31.62
N VAL A 166 0.79 -6.08 -30.34
CA VAL A 166 -0.44 -6.62 -29.75
C VAL A 166 -1.32 -5.48 -29.19
N PRO A 167 -2.61 -5.69 -28.90
CA PRO A 167 -3.47 -4.68 -28.27
C PRO A 167 -2.85 -4.13 -26.97
N ALA A 168 -2.82 -2.81 -26.79
CA ALA A 168 -2.14 -2.20 -25.63
C ALA A 168 -2.74 -2.65 -24.30
N VAL A 169 -4.07 -2.84 -24.25
CA VAL A 169 -4.77 -3.32 -23.05
C VAL A 169 -4.36 -4.75 -22.67
N GLU A 170 -4.13 -5.62 -23.64
CA GLU A 170 -3.68 -7.00 -23.40
C GLU A 170 -2.23 -7.02 -22.91
N LEU A 171 -1.35 -6.23 -23.55
CA LEU A 171 0.04 -6.07 -23.11
C LEU A 171 0.11 -5.50 -21.68
N ALA A 172 -0.63 -4.42 -21.42
CA ALA A 172 -0.70 -3.80 -20.10
C ALA A 172 -1.24 -4.79 -19.05
N THR A 173 -2.25 -5.58 -19.38
CA THR A 173 -2.79 -6.62 -18.50
C THR A 173 -1.72 -7.65 -18.13
N ALA A 174 -1.04 -8.22 -19.13
CA ALA A 174 0.00 -9.22 -18.90
C ALA A 174 1.16 -8.66 -18.05
N LEU A 175 1.61 -7.45 -18.34
CA LEU A 175 2.70 -6.79 -17.63
C LEU A 175 2.34 -6.45 -16.18
N ASN A 176 1.12 -5.97 -15.91
CA ASN A 176 0.67 -5.70 -14.54
C ASN A 176 0.49 -6.99 -13.72
N LEU A 177 -0.05 -8.06 -14.32
CA LEU A 177 -0.16 -9.37 -13.66
C LEU A 177 1.22 -9.99 -13.37
N MET A 178 2.18 -9.81 -14.28
CA MET A 178 3.58 -10.19 -14.04
C MET A 178 4.15 -9.42 -12.84
N ASN A 179 3.95 -8.10 -12.76
CA ASN A 179 4.41 -7.30 -11.62
C ASN A 179 3.79 -7.82 -10.30
N GLU A 180 2.47 -8.05 -10.28
CA GLU A 180 1.76 -8.61 -9.12
C GLU A 180 2.39 -9.94 -8.68
N SER A 181 2.55 -10.88 -9.61
CA SER A 181 3.06 -12.21 -9.30
C SER A 181 4.51 -12.20 -8.81
N VAL A 182 5.38 -11.42 -9.48
CA VAL A 182 6.80 -11.31 -9.10
C VAL A 182 6.96 -10.65 -7.75
N MET A 183 6.25 -9.55 -7.49
CA MET A 183 6.31 -8.85 -6.20
C MET A 183 5.75 -9.72 -5.08
N ALA A 184 4.60 -10.37 -5.30
CA ALA A 184 3.99 -11.25 -4.30
C ALA A 184 4.92 -12.41 -3.93
N ALA A 185 5.51 -13.10 -4.92
CA ALA A 185 6.44 -14.19 -4.68
C ALA A 185 7.69 -13.72 -3.91
N THR A 186 8.26 -12.58 -4.32
CA THR A 186 9.49 -12.03 -3.71
C THR A 186 9.25 -11.55 -2.29
N PHE A 187 8.19 -10.77 -2.05
CA PHE A 187 7.92 -10.20 -0.72
C PHE A 187 7.43 -11.23 0.29
N ALA A 188 6.80 -12.32 -0.18
CA ALA A 188 6.45 -13.46 0.66
C ALA A 188 7.59 -14.48 0.85
N GLY A 189 8.77 -14.26 0.26
CA GLY A 189 9.92 -15.16 0.35
C GLY A 189 9.66 -16.55 -0.26
N GLN A 190 8.78 -16.63 -1.26
CA GLN A 190 8.44 -17.89 -1.93
C GLN A 190 9.59 -18.38 -2.81
N GLN A 191 9.51 -19.65 -3.25
CA GLN A 191 10.41 -20.21 -4.25
C GLN A 191 9.61 -20.86 -5.38
N PRO A 192 9.91 -20.55 -6.66
CA PRO A 192 10.97 -19.64 -7.12
C PRO A 192 10.61 -18.15 -6.90
N ALA A 193 11.62 -17.31 -6.64
CA ALA A 193 11.47 -15.84 -6.59
C ALA A 193 12.73 -15.10 -7.07
N ILE A 194 12.54 -13.87 -7.57
CA ILE A 194 13.64 -12.97 -7.94
C ILE A 194 14.24 -12.36 -6.65
N PRO A 195 15.57 -12.20 -6.53
CA PRO A 195 16.15 -11.48 -5.40
C PRO A 195 15.61 -10.05 -5.31
N ASP A 196 15.30 -9.59 -4.09
CA ASP A 196 14.64 -8.31 -3.83
C ASP A 196 15.25 -7.11 -4.57
N HIS A 197 16.58 -6.96 -4.45
CA HIS A 197 17.36 -5.90 -5.10
C HIS A 197 17.40 -5.96 -6.63
N ARG A 198 16.85 -7.02 -7.24
CA ARG A 198 16.80 -7.24 -8.69
C ARG A 198 15.38 -7.15 -9.26
N VAL A 199 14.35 -7.08 -8.41
CA VAL A 199 12.94 -7.07 -8.85
C VAL A 199 12.69 -5.92 -9.83
N LEU A 200 13.03 -4.69 -9.44
CA LEU A 200 12.80 -3.51 -10.28
C LEU A 200 13.48 -3.63 -11.65
N ASP A 201 14.77 -3.99 -11.68
CA ASP A 201 15.53 -4.09 -12.92
C ASP A 201 14.95 -5.15 -13.88
N ASN A 202 14.49 -6.29 -13.36
CA ASN A 202 13.88 -7.33 -14.18
C ASN A 202 12.52 -6.90 -14.73
N LEU A 203 11.66 -6.31 -13.90
CA LEU A 203 10.36 -5.82 -14.34
C LEU A 203 10.52 -4.73 -15.40
N VAL A 204 11.38 -3.74 -15.15
CA VAL A 204 11.66 -2.66 -16.11
C VAL A 204 12.22 -3.20 -17.42
N HIS A 205 13.11 -4.19 -17.36
CA HIS A 205 13.63 -4.83 -18.57
C HIS A 205 12.49 -5.44 -19.41
N VAL A 206 11.63 -6.27 -18.82
CA VAL A 206 10.53 -6.93 -19.56
C VAL A 206 9.52 -5.92 -20.09
N TRP A 207 9.17 -4.90 -19.30
CA TRP A 207 8.26 -3.83 -19.75
C TRP A 207 8.84 -3.09 -20.96
N THR A 208 10.08 -2.63 -20.86
CA THR A 208 10.68 -1.82 -21.92
C THR A 208 11.00 -2.62 -23.19
N THR A 209 11.41 -3.89 -23.07
CA THR A 209 11.65 -4.72 -24.26
C THR A 209 10.34 -5.13 -24.95
N SER A 210 9.27 -5.42 -24.20
CA SER A 210 7.98 -5.80 -24.79
C SER A 210 7.20 -4.62 -25.40
N ILE A 211 7.32 -3.41 -24.83
CA ILE A 211 6.65 -2.21 -25.34
C ILE A 211 7.37 -1.65 -26.56
N TYR A 212 8.70 -1.57 -26.54
CA TYR A 212 9.49 -0.92 -27.58
C TYR A 212 10.13 -1.89 -28.58
N GLY A 213 10.08 -3.20 -28.33
CA GLY A 213 10.58 -4.22 -29.24
C GLY A 213 9.71 -4.34 -30.48
N ALA A 214 10.34 -4.40 -31.65
CA ALA A 214 9.63 -4.75 -32.88
C ALA A 214 9.23 -6.23 -32.86
N SER A 215 8.04 -6.57 -33.36
CA SER A 215 7.68 -7.97 -33.62
C SER A 215 8.74 -8.62 -34.51
N ALA A 216 9.17 -9.82 -34.13
CA ALA A 216 9.99 -10.68 -34.98
C ALA A 216 9.21 -11.14 -36.22
#